data_AF-A0A261GTC4-F1
#
_entry.id   AF-A0A261GTC4-F1
#
_cell.length_a   1.000
_cell.length_b   1.000
_cell.length_c   1.000
_cell.angle_alpha   90.00
_cell.angle_beta   90.00
_cell.angle_gamma   90.00
#
_symmetry.space_group_name_H-M   'P 1'
#
loop_
_entity.id
_entity.type
_entity.pdbx_description
1 polymer ?
#
loop_
_entity_poly.entity_id
_entity_poly.type
_entity_poly.pdbx_seq_one_letter_code
_entity_poly.pdbx_strand_id
1 'polypeptide(L)'
;MELRSLRKFFSTTLTALLLASVLSGCATNRYVNAPVKDHEKFSCAITEKVCGIQFSIGHVAYRVNKIGENKYHTVGEVRFDPEATGELHVTFYLLFMDEEKVIFERRVKTATADGVFEFDVETPTPVATSTLENVRLMIRS
;
A
#
# COMPACT_ATOMS: atom_id res chain seq x y z
N MET A 1 -2.47 46.69 36.97
CA MET A 1 -3.52 46.03 36.16
C MET A 1 -2.82 45.19 35.08
N GLU A 2 -2.02 44.18 35.45
CA GLU A 2 -1.10 43.51 34.49
C GLU A 2 -1.03 41.98 34.60
N LEU A 3 -1.93 41.32 35.33
CA LEU A 3 -1.93 39.85 35.47
C LEU A 3 -2.91 39.12 34.53
N ARG A 4 -3.76 39.86 33.80
CA ARG A 4 -4.78 39.27 32.90
C ARG A 4 -4.30 39.03 31.47
N SER A 5 -3.20 39.67 31.05
CA SER A 5 -2.72 39.62 29.66
C SER A 5 -1.92 38.34 29.37
N LEU A 6 -1.06 37.90 30.29
CA LEU A 6 -0.22 36.71 30.15
C LEU A 6 -1.01 35.39 30.09
N ARG A 7 -2.15 35.29 30.79
CA ARG A 7 -3.01 34.08 30.76
C ARG A 7 -3.68 33.84 29.41
N LYS A 8 -3.96 34.90 28.64
CA LYS A 8 -4.58 34.75 27.31
C LYS A 8 -3.58 34.27 26.28
N PHE A 9 -2.32 34.71 26.37
CA PHE A 9 -1.28 34.37 25.39
C PHE A 9 -0.82 32.91 25.48
N PHE A 10 -0.69 32.37 26.70
CA PHE A 10 -0.34 30.96 26.92
C PHE A 10 -1.48 29.99 26.58
N SER A 11 -2.73 30.44 26.63
CA SER A 11 -3.89 29.62 26.29
C SER A 11 -3.91 29.33 24.79
N THR A 12 -3.81 30.37 23.94
CA THR A 12 -3.90 30.23 22.48
C THR A 12 -2.75 29.42 21.86
N THR A 13 -1.54 29.51 22.38
CA THR A 13 -0.40 28.70 21.88
C THR A 13 -0.53 27.23 22.25
N LEU A 14 -1.06 26.91 23.43
CA LEU A 14 -1.31 25.53 23.84
C LEU A 14 -2.42 24.88 23.01
N THR A 15 -3.51 25.60 22.73
CA THR A 15 -4.60 25.09 21.88
C THR A 15 -4.17 24.89 20.43
N ALA A 16 -3.32 25.77 19.89
CA ALA A 16 -2.78 25.63 18.54
C ALA A 16 -1.88 24.39 18.39
N LEU A 17 -1.06 24.08 19.41
CA LEU A 17 -0.21 22.88 19.41
C LEU A 17 -1.04 21.59 19.51
N LEU A 18 -2.13 21.61 20.27
CA LEU A 18 -3.07 20.51 20.42
C LEU A 18 -3.91 20.26 19.16
N LEU A 19 -4.22 21.27 18.35
CA LEU A 19 -4.87 21.05 17.05
C LEU A 19 -3.89 20.47 16.01
N ALA A 20 -2.61 20.83 16.06
CA ALA A 20 -1.60 20.34 15.13
C ALA A 20 -1.32 18.83 15.30
N SER A 21 -1.42 18.28 16.51
CA SER A 21 -1.24 16.85 16.78
C SER A 21 -2.46 15.97 16.45
N VAL A 22 -3.63 16.58 16.22
CA VAL A 22 -4.87 15.86 15.84
C VAL A 22 -5.03 15.77 14.32
N LEU A 23 -4.26 16.57 13.57
CA LEU A 23 -4.23 16.54 12.09
C LEU A 23 -3.33 15.45 11.51
N SER A 24 -2.49 14.78 12.31
CA SER A 24 -1.77 13.56 11.90
C SER A 24 -2.66 12.32 11.98
N GLY A 25 -3.86 12.41 11.40
CA GLY A 25 -4.57 11.25 10.85
C GLY A 25 -3.84 10.73 9.61
N CYS A 26 -2.52 10.56 9.69
CA CYS A 26 -1.74 9.88 8.67
C CYS A 26 -2.19 8.43 8.70
N ALA A 27 -2.83 7.98 7.61
CA ALA A 27 -3.08 6.57 7.38
C ALA A 27 -1.80 5.80 7.69
N THR A 28 -1.80 5.03 8.78
CA THR A 28 -0.59 4.35 9.23
C THR A 28 -0.32 3.24 8.21
N ASN A 29 0.79 3.35 7.49
CA ASN A 29 1.25 2.27 6.63
C ASN A 29 1.39 1.01 7.48
N ARG A 30 0.83 -0.10 7.00
CA ARG A 30 0.69 -1.35 7.77
C ARG A 30 1.97 -2.18 7.80
N TYR A 31 2.74 -2.12 6.73
CA TYR A 31 3.88 -3.00 6.44
C TYR A 31 5.18 -2.23 6.26
N VAL A 32 5.17 -0.91 6.02
CA VAL A 32 6.42 -0.14 5.85
C VAL A 32 7.34 -0.31 7.06
N ASN A 33 8.62 -0.58 6.79
CA ASN A 33 9.67 -1.02 7.73
C ASN A 33 9.52 -2.44 8.31
N ALA A 34 8.55 -3.23 7.89
CA ALA A 34 8.52 -4.65 8.22
C ALA A 34 9.70 -5.38 7.55
N PRO A 35 10.29 -6.40 8.21
CA PRO A 35 11.37 -7.20 7.63
C PRO A 35 10.94 -7.94 6.37
N VAL A 36 11.79 -7.97 5.34
CA VAL A 36 11.51 -8.67 4.07
C VAL A 36 11.26 -10.16 4.28
N LYS A 37 12.01 -10.80 5.18
CA LYS A 37 11.87 -12.23 5.54
C LYS A 37 10.44 -12.65 5.89
N ASP A 38 9.61 -11.73 6.39
CA ASP A 38 8.22 -12.03 6.76
C ASP A 38 7.30 -12.09 5.52
N HIS A 39 7.82 -11.74 4.35
CA HIS A 39 7.10 -11.46 3.09
C HIS A 39 7.72 -12.15 1.85
N GLU A 40 8.78 -12.93 2.02
CA GLU A 40 9.57 -13.51 0.92
C GLU A 40 8.85 -14.58 0.10
N LYS A 41 7.86 -15.28 0.70
CA LYS A 41 7.26 -16.51 0.14
C LYS A 41 6.74 -16.36 -1.29
N PHE A 42 6.24 -15.17 -1.64
CA PHE A 42 5.71 -14.83 -2.97
C PHE A 42 6.36 -13.58 -3.55
N SER A 43 7.57 -13.26 -3.08
CA SER A 43 8.33 -12.13 -3.58
C SER A 43 8.92 -12.43 -4.95
N CYS A 44 8.96 -11.41 -5.80
CA CYS A 44 9.56 -11.47 -7.13
C CYS A 44 10.53 -10.32 -7.30
N ALA A 45 11.61 -10.54 -8.05
CA ALA A 45 12.49 -9.46 -8.42
C ALA A 45 11.78 -8.50 -9.40
N ILE A 46 12.04 -7.19 -9.27
CA ILE A 46 11.46 -6.17 -10.18
C ILE A 46 12.00 -6.31 -11.62
N THR A 47 12.98 -7.17 -11.85
CA THR A 47 13.47 -7.55 -13.18
C THR A 47 12.69 -8.69 -13.83
N GLU A 48 11.80 -9.37 -13.10
CA GLU A 48 10.96 -10.45 -13.62
C GLU A 48 9.83 -9.94 -14.50
N LYS A 49 9.46 -10.72 -15.52
CA LYS A 49 8.45 -10.30 -16.51
C LYS A 49 7.02 -10.26 -15.97
N VAL A 50 6.66 -11.20 -15.09
CA VAL A 50 5.34 -11.31 -14.44
C VAL A 50 5.52 -12.04 -13.11
N CYS A 51 5.01 -11.45 -12.03
CA CYS A 51 4.89 -11.98 -10.69
C CYS A 51 3.41 -12.27 -10.35
N GLY A 52 3.13 -13.11 -9.37
CA GLY A 52 1.74 -13.33 -8.96
C GLY A 52 1.54 -14.46 -7.98
N ILE A 53 0.29 -14.63 -7.54
CA ILE A 53 -0.15 -15.75 -6.70
C ILE A 53 -1.32 -16.44 -7.39
N GLN A 54 -1.22 -17.77 -7.52
CA GLN A 54 -2.28 -18.63 -8.00
C GLN A 54 -3.10 -19.19 -6.82
N PHE A 55 -4.41 -19.11 -6.93
CA PHE A 55 -5.39 -19.73 -6.03
C PHE A 55 -6.17 -20.80 -6.79
N SER A 56 -6.94 -21.62 -6.06
CA SER A 56 -7.79 -22.67 -6.66
C SER A 56 -8.89 -22.12 -7.55
N ILE A 57 -9.36 -20.90 -7.27
CA ILE A 57 -10.51 -20.26 -7.92
C ILE A 57 -10.12 -19.00 -8.72
N GLY A 58 -8.83 -18.75 -8.91
CA GLY A 58 -8.36 -17.54 -9.59
C GLY A 58 -6.90 -17.20 -9.34
N HIS A 59 -6.46 -16.05 -9.83
CA HIS A 59 -5.10 -15.55 -9.64
C HIS A 59 -5.04 -14.03 -9.53
N VAL A 60 -3.92 -13.56 -9.00
CA VAL A 60 -3.47 -12.17 -9.12
C VAL A 60 -2.11 -12.20 -9.78
N ALA A 61 -1.95 -11.51 -10.91
CA ALA A 61 -0.70 -11.43 -11.66
C ALA A 61 -0.36 -9.97 -11.95
N TYR A 62 0.92 -9.62 -11.91
CA TYR A 62 1.38 -8.25 -12.09
C TYR A 62 2.82 -8.20 -12.54
N ARG A 63 3.26 -7.03 -13.01
CA ARG A 63 4.64 -6.75 -13.33
C ARG A 63 4.98 -5.34 -12.87
N VAL A 64 6.23 -5.15 -12.47
CA VAL A 64 6.76 -3.86 -12.05
C VAL A 64 7.92 -3.50 -12.98
N ASN A 65 7.84 -2.37 -13.65
CA ASN A 65 8.90 -1.89 -14.54
C ASN A 65 9.53 -0.64 -13.93
N LYS A 66 10.86 -0.59 -13.83
CA LYS A 66 11.56 0.64 -13.47
C LYS A 66 11.48 1.64 -14.62
N ILE A 67 10.95 2.83 -14.34
CA ILE A 67 10.78 3.93 -15.31
C ILE A 67 11.64 5.16 -14.99
N GLY A 68 12.33 5.15 -13.85
CA GLY A 68 13.26 6.20 -13.45
C GLY A 68 14.04 5.82 -12.19
N GLU A 69 14.83 6.75 -11.67
CA GLU A 69 15.44 6.60 -10.34
C GLU A 69 14.33 6.57 -9.29
N ASN A 70 14.23 5.46 -8.56
CA ASN A 70 13.19 5.19 -7.56
C ASN A 70 11.75 5.34 -8.08
N LYS A 71 11.54 5.22 -9.40
CA LYS A 71 10.21 5.30 -10.03
C LYS A 71 9.87 4.01 -10.76
N TYR A 72 8.67 3.52 -10.50
CA TYR A 72 8.22 2.20 -10.91
C TYR A 72 6.80 2.26 -11.46
N HIS A 73 6.59 1.63 -12.61
CA HIS A 73 5.29 1.48 -13.24
C HIS A 73 4.79 0.05 -13.02
N THR A 74 3.62 -0.07 -12.41
CA THR A 74 3.00 -1.37 -12.10
C THR A 74 1.75 -1.58 -12.94
N VAL A 75 1.66 -2.75 -13.57
CA VAL A 75 0.46 -3.20 -14.28
C VAL A 75 0.14 -4.61 -13.82
N GLY A 76 -1.12 -4.90 -13.57
CA GLY A 76 -1.55 -6.25 -13.25
C GLY A 76 -3.02 -6.50 -13.48
N GLU A 77 -3.39 -7.73 -13.20
CA GLU A 77 -4.74 -8.24 -13.32
C GLU A 77 -5.08 -9.15 -12.15
N VAL A 78 -6.37 -9.25 -11.93
CA VAL A 78 -7.01 -10.14 -10.99
C VAL A 78 -8.04 -10.91 -11.78
N ARG A 79 -8.01 -12.23 -11.73
CA ARG A 79 -9.01 -13.08 -12.40
C ARG A 79 -9.45 -14.18 -11.45
N PHE A 80 -10.62 -14.01 -10.86
CA PHE A 80 -11.30 -15.05 -10.09
C PHE A 80 -12.56 -15.47 -10.81
N ASP A 81 -12.91 -16.75 -10.69
CA ASP A 81 -14.09 -17.33 -11.31
C ASP A 81 -15.36 -16.60 -10.83
N PRO A 82 -16.06 -15.86 -11.71
CA PRO A 82 -17.25 -15.10 -11.34
C PRO A 82 -18.41 -16.00 -10.91
N GLU A 83 -18.46 -17.26 -11.34
CA GLU A 83 -19.48 -18.21 -10.88
C GLU A 83 -19.25 -18.60 -9.40
N ALA A 84 -17.98 -18.67 -8.99
CA ALA A 84 -17.60 -18.96 -7.61
C ALA A 84 -17.65 -17.71 -6.71
N THR A 85 -17.36 -16.52 -7.26
CA THR A 85 -17.22 -15.30 -6.47
C THR A 85 -18.40 -14.34 -6.53
N GLY A 86 -19.28 -14.41 -7.53
CA GLY A 86 -20.33 -13.41 -7.71
C GLY A 86 -19.78 -11.97 -7.85
N GLU A 87 -20.49 -10.98 -7.29
CA GLU A 87 -20.14 -9.55 -7.37
C GLU A 87 -19.11 -9.09 -6.32
N LEU A 88 -18.17 -9.97 -5.95
CA LEU A 88 -17.07 -9.60 -5.06
C LEU A 88 -16.05 -8.72 -5.79
N HIS A 89 -15.25 -8.00 -5.01
CA HIS A 89 -14.04 -7.33 -5.48
C HIS A 89 -12.84 -7.81 -4.69
N VAL A 90 -11.64 -7.60 -5.23
CA VAL A 90 -10.40 -8.03 -4.57
C VAL A 90 -9.69 -6.84 -3.97
N THR A 91 -9.23 -7.01 -2.73
CA THR A 91 -8.31 -6.08 -2.08
C THR A 91 -7.04 -6.79 -1.66
N PHE A 92 -5.92 -6.10 -1.80
CA PHE A 92 -4.61 -6.60 -1.38
C PHE A 92 -3.65 -5.43 -1.19
N TYR A 93 -2.48 -5.71 -0.64
CA TYR A 93 -1.35 -4.80 -0.58
C TYR A 93 -0.27 -5.29 -1.53
N LEU A 94 0.23 -4.39 -2.38
CA LEU A 94 1.46 -4.61 -3.11
C LEU A 94 2.60 -3.93 -2.35
N LEU A 95 3.56 -4.71 -1.91
CA LEU A 95 4.72 -4.25 -1.15
C LEU A 95 5.92 -4.10 -2.09
N PHE A 96 6.65 -3.01 -1.93
CA PHE A 96 7.91 -2.75 -2.62
C PHE A 96 9.02 -2.74 -1.57
N MET A 97 10.03 -3.57 -1.80
CA MET A 97 11.00 -3.96 -0.79
C MET A 97 12.42 -3.76 -1.30
N ASP A 98 13.31 -3.36 -0.40
CA ASP A 98 14.75 -3.48 -0.62
C ASP A 98 15.23 -4.86 -0.11
N GLU A 99 16.51 -5.01 0.22
CA GLU A 99 17.07 -6.26 0.73
C GLU A 99 16.67 -6.55 2.20
N GLU A 100 16.28 -5.54 2.96
CA GLU A 100 16.08 -5.66 4.41
C GLU A 100 14.61 -5.51 4.82
N LYS A 101 13.90 -4.55 4.20
CA LYS A 101 12.59 -4.10 4.66
C LYS A 101 11.64 -3.67 3.54
N VAL A 102 10.37 -3.54 3.92
CA VAL A 102 9.34 -2.89 3.11
C VAL A 102 9.58 -1.38 3.08
N ILE A 103 9.78 -0.84 1.88
CA ILE A 103 10.01 0.59 1.63
C ILE A 103 8.71 1.32 1.33
N PHE A 104 7.83 0.68 0.58
CA PHE A 104 6.56 1.27 0.19
C PHE A 104 5.47 0.22 0.13
N GLU A 105 4.24 0.63 0.46
CA GLU A 105 3.07 -0.20 0.31
C GLU A 105 2.01 0.52 -0.52
N ARG A 106 1.34 -0.24 -1.40
CA ARG A 106 0.16 0.23 -2.12
C ARG A 106 -1.00 -0.69 -1.83
N ARG A 107 -2.05 -0.17 -1.22
CA ARG A 107 -3.34 -0.87 -1.18
C ARG A 107 -3.99 -0.80 -2.56
N VAL A 108 -4.33 -1.96 -3.11
CA VAL A 108 -5.07 -2.11 -4.36
C VAL A 108 -6.48 -2.61 -4.04
N LYS A 109 -7.46 -2.02 -4.71
CA LYS A 109 -8.87 -2.42 -4.66
C LYS A 109 -9.38 -2.43 -6.10
N THR A 110 -9.73 -3.60 -6.61
CA THR A 110 -10.37 -3.72 -7.91
C THR A 110 -11.87 -3.38 -7.81
N ALA A 111 -12.51 -3.14 -8.95
CA ALA A 111 -13.96 -2.95 -9.00
C ALA A 111 -14.73 -4.27 -8.85
N THR A 112 -14.11 -5.36 -9.32
CA THR A 112 -14.69 -6.70 -9.51
C THR A 112 -13.63 -7.77 -9.20
N ALA A 113 -14.05 -9.02 -9.11
CA ALA A 113 -13.18 -10.18 -8.94
C ALA A 113 -12.44 -10.57 -10.25
N ASP A 114 -12.81 -9.95 -11.36
CA ASP A 114 -12.12 -10.01 -12.66
C ASP A 114 -11.85 -8.58 -13.15
N GLY A 115 -10.60 -8.13 -13.12
CA GLY A 115 -10.26 -6.76 -13.48
C GLY A 115 -8.76 -6.47 -13.51
N VAL A 116 -8.42 -5.28 -14.02
CA VAL A 116 -7.03 -4.81 -14.17
C VAL A 116 -6.73 -3.67 -13.21
N PHE A 117 -5.45 -3.47 -12.92
CA PHE A 117 -4.95 -2.33 -12.16
C PHE A 117 -3.64 -1.81 -12.74
N GLU A 118 -3.46 -0.50 -12.67
CA GLU A 118 -2.29 0.20 -13.21
C GLU A 118 -2.01 1.42 -12.35
N PHE A 119 -0.74 1.64 -12.01
CA PHE A 119 -0.30 2.81 -11.26
C PHE A 119 1.22 2.98 -11.28
N ASP A 120 1.66 4.21 -11.07
CA ASP A 120 3.05 4.55 -10.81
C ASP A 120 3.31 4.70 -9.31
N VAL A 121 4.54 4.35 -8.90
CA VAL A 121 5.06 4.51 -7.54
C VAL A 121 6.39 5.22 -7.59
N GLU A 122 6.58 6.17 -6.69
CA GLU A 122 7.86 6.77 -6.37
C GLU A 122 8.25 6.35 -4.94
N THR A 123 9.43 5.76 -4.78
CA THR A 123 9.93 5.26 -3.49
C THR A 123 11.03 6.19 -2.93
N PRO A 124 11.20 6.28 -1.60
CA PRO A 124 12.27 7.08 -1.01
C PRO A 124 13.69 6.55 -1.32
N THR A 125 13.81 5.23 -1.47
CA THR A 125 15.05 4.51 -1.79
C THR A 125 14.79 3.47 -2.87
N PRO A 126 15.83 2.97 -3.55
CA PRO A 126 15.67 1.91 -4.53
C PRO A 126 15.04 0.66 -3.90
N VAL A 127 14.16 0.00 -4.66
CA VAL A 127 13.59 -1.31 -4.32
C VAL A 127 14.05 -2.36 -5.33
N ALA A 128 14.23 -3.59 -4.83
CA ALA A 128 14.74 -4.74 -5.57
C ALA A 128 13.65 -5.77 -5.86
N THR A 129 12.70 -5.92 -4.94
CA THR A 129 11.65 -6.95 -5.01
C THR A 129 10.27 -6.36 -4.71
N SER A 130 9.24 -7.11 -5.08
CA SER A 130 7.85 -6.83 -4.72
C SER A 130 7.10 -8.09 -4.34
N THR A 131 6.07 -7.98 -3.50
CA THR A 131 5.21 -9.10 -3.12
C THR A 131 3.76 -8.66 -2.92
N LEU A 132 2.84 -9.63 -2.93
CA LEU A 132 1.43 -9.42 -2.61
C LEU A 132 1.15 -9.86 -1.18
N GLU A 133 0.45 -9.02 -0.42
CA GLU A 133 0.04 -9.29 0.95
C GLU A 133 -1.46 -9.16 1.14
N ASN A 134 -2.00 -10.02 2.01
CA ASN A 134 -3.37 -9.94 2.49
C ASN A 134 -4.43 -9.85 1.38
N VAL A 135 -4.34 -10.74 0.38
CA VAL A 135 -5.32 -10.86 -0.71
C VAL A 135 -6.67 -11.33 -0.18
N ARG A 136 -7.73 -10.55 -0.41
CA ARG A 136 -9.09 -10.83 0.08
C ARG A 136 -10.13 -10.55 -0.98
N LEU A 137 -11.11 -11.46 -1.10
CA LEU A 137 -12.38 -11.22 -1.77
C LEU A 137 -13.35 -10.56 -0.77
N MET A 138 -14.01 -9.48 -1.19
CA MET A 138 -14.93 -8.72 -0.34
C MET A 138 -16.21 -8.33 -1.06
N ILE A 139 -17.32 -8.28 -0.32
CA ILE A 139 -18.60 -7.76 -0.79
C ILE A 139 -18.50 -6.24 -0.91
N ARG A 140 -19.11 -5.67 -1.95
CA ARG A 140 -19.20 -4.23 -2.14
C ARG A 140 -20.10 -3.64 -1.04
N SER A 141 -19.51 -2.89 -0.10
CA SER A 141 -20.22 -2.09 0.92
C SER A 141 -20.72 -0.78 0.33
#